data_AF-A0A939PBY7-F1
#
_entry.id   AF-A0A939PBY7-F1
#
_cell.length_a   1.000
_cell.length_b   1.000
_cell.length_c   1.000
_cell.angle_alpha   90.00
_cell.angle_beta   90.00
_cell.angle_gamma   90.00
#
_symmetry.space_group_name_H-M   'P 1'
#
loop_
_entity.id
_entity.type
_entity.pdbx_description
1 polymer ?
#
loop_
_entity_poly.entity_id
_entity_poly.type
_entity_poly.pdbx_seq_one_letter_code
_entity_poly.pdbx_strand_id
1 'polypeptide(L)'
;MSREFVALLRDRPEIRSALEGLETAAGSVLSVGEQPGVTQVFDGAGRLLVIVRNPVLIAVPSEAERLLGTTVTTPVWWVELRAAGGVDEAVRIAEECADRLAADHDGLVWNESSP
;
A
#
# COMPACT_ATOMS: atom_id res chain seq x y z
N MET A 1 -16.42 -3.13 -6.51
CA MET A 1 -15.43 -2.13 -6.95
C MET A 1 -14.14 -2.38 -6.18
N SER A 2 -12.97 -2.25 -6.83
CA SER A 2 -11.68 -2.25 -6.14
C SER A 2 -11.46 -0.88 -5.47
N ARG A 3 -10.86 -0.86 -4.28
CA ARG A 3 -10.46 0.38 -3.58
C ARG A 3 -8.95 0.57 -3.65
N GLU A 4 -8.52 1.82 -3.66
CA GLU A 4 -7.11 2.19 -3.72
C GLU A 4 -6.71 3.00 -2.48
N PHE A 5 -5.47 2.77 -2.05
CA PHE A 5 -4.81 3.45 -0.95
C PHE A 5 -3.43 3.90 -1.43
N VAL A 6 -2.96 5.02 -0.89
CA VAL A 6 -1.62 5.55 -1.16
C VAL A 6 -0.89 5.72 0.14
N ALA A 7 0.26 5.07 0.29
CA ALA A 7 1.16 5.31 1.41
C ALA A 7 2.28 6.26 0.96
N LEU A 8 2.43 7.36 1.69
CA LEU A 8 3.46 8.38 1.50
C LEU A 8 4.52 8.23 2.60
N LEU A 9 5.72 7.84 2.23
CA LEU A 9 6.77 7.38 3.16
C LEU A 9 8.01 8.26 3.10
N ARG A 10 8.76 8.39 4.20
CA ARG A 10 9.96 9.24 4.24
C ARG A 10 11.17 8.62 3.57
N ASP A 11 11.28 7.30 3.62
CA ASP A 11 12.38 6.52 3.07
C ASP A 11 11.86 5.38 2.19
N ARG A 12 12.78 4.75 1.46
CA ARG A 12 12.43 3.74 0.47
C ARG A 12 11.99 2.46 1.19
N PRO A 13 10.76 1.97 0.97
CA PRO A 13 10.31 0.75 1.60
C PRO A 13 10.81 -0.49 0.86
N GLU A 14 11.13 -1.54 1.62
CA GLU A 14 11.25 -2.90 1.11
C GLU A 14 9.90 -3.61 1.31
N ILE A 15 9.00 -3.44 0.32
CA ILE A 15 7.57 -3.81 0.41
C ILE A 15 7.37 -5.25 0.86
N ARG A 16 8.12 -6.19 0.30
CA ARG A 16 8.00 -7.60 0.65
C ARG A 16 8.28 -7.84 2.12
N SER A 17 9.43 -7.35 2.60
CA SER A 17 9.84 -7.50 4.00
C SER A 17 8.87 -6.82 4.97
N ALA A 18 8.26 -5.70 4.59
CA ALA A 18 7.30 -4.98 5.42
C ALA A 18 5.96 -5.71 5.56
N LEU A 19 5.56 -6.51 4.56
CA LEU A 19 4.26 -7.18 4.50
C LEU A 19 4.33 -8.68 4.79
N GLU A 20 5.52 -9.29 4.71
CA GLU A 20 5.71 -10.70 5.06
C GLU A 20 5.33 -10.96 6.53
N GLY A 21 4.54 -12.01 6.74
CA GLY A 21 4.13 -12.41 8.09
C GLY A 21 3.05 -11.52 8.72
N LEU A 22 2.47 -10.57 7.96
CA LEU A 22 1.29 -9.84 8.42
C LEU A 22 0.14 -10.83 8.68
N GLU A 23 -0.47 -10.70 9.84
CA GLU A 23 -1.62 -11.52 10.23
C GLU A 23 -2.91 -10.72 10.03
N THR A 24 -3.92 -11.37 9.47
CA THR A 24 -5.28 -10.81 9.43
C THR A 24 -5.85 -10.72 10.84
N ALA A 25 -6.89 -9.89 11.05
CA ALA A 25 -7.64 -9.88 12.32
C ALA A 25 -8.23 -11.26 12.71
N ALA A 26 -8.39 -12.17 11.75
CA ALA A 26 -8.83 -13.55 11.98
C ALA A 26 -7.68 -14.51 12.32
N GLY A 27 -6.44 -14.04 12.44
CA GLY A 27 -5.25 -14.83 12.74
C GLY A 27 -4.70 -15.66 11.57
N SER A 28 -5.21 -15.45 10.35
CA SER A 28 -4.62 -16.08 9.16
C SER A 28 -3.38 -15.31 8.73
N VAL A 29 -2.28 -16.01 8.50
CA VAL A 29 -1.02 -15.46 8.00
C VAL A 29 -1.16 -15.15 6.50
N LEU A 30 -0.80 -13.92 6.13
CA LEU A 30 -0.77 -13.49 4.73
C LEU A 30 0.52 -13.96 4.06
N SER A 31 0.42 -14.29 2.78
CA SER A 31 1.58 -14.62 1.95
C SER A 31 1.85 -13.52 0.93
N VAL A 32 3.13 -13.32 0.61
CA VAL A 32 3.58 -12.26 -0.28
C VAL A 32 4.27 -12.88 -1.49
N GLY A 33 3.87 -12.45 -2.69
CA GLY A 33 4.49 -12.81 -3.95
C GLY A 33 5.01 -11.60 -4.71
N GLU A 34 6.06 -11.78 -5.50
CA GLU A 34 6.64 -10.71 -6.33
C GLU A 34 6.35 -10.99 -7.81
N GLN A 35 5.99 -9.94 -8.54
CA GLN A 35 5.88 -9.92 -10.00
C GLN A 35 6.60 -8.68 -10.53
N PRO A 36 6.98 -8.63 -11.82
CA PRO A 36 7.61 -7.45 -12.39
C PRO A 36 6.76 -6.18 -12.18
N GLY A 37 7.27 -5.26 -11.35
CA GLY A 37 6.62 -3.98 -11.08
C GLY A 37 5.60 -3.95 -9.94
N VAL A 38 5.25 -5.10 -9.35
CA VAL A 38 4.25 -5.19 -8.27
C VAL A 38 4.57 -6.29 -7.25
N THR A 39 4.18 -6.06 -6.01
CA THR A 39 4.09 -7.06 -4.95
C THR A 39 2.62 -7.44 -4.76
N GLN A 40 2.34 -8.71 -4.50
CA GLN A 40 0.98 -9.24 -4.33
C GLN A 40 0.84 -9.88 -2.94
N VAL A 41 -0.27 -9.62 -2.28
CA VAL A 41 -0.61 -10.20 -0.97
C VAL A 41 -1.78 -11.16 -1.15
N PHE A 42 -1.67 -12.35 -0.56
CA PHE A 42 -2.66 -13.42 -0.65
C PHE A 42 -3.06 -13.93 0.73
N ASP A 43 -4.27 -14.46 0.83
CA ASP A 43 -4.73 -15.15 2.04
C ASP A 43 -4.10 -16.56 2.17
N GLY A 44 -4.42 -17.26 3.27
CA GLY A 44 -3.96 -18.63 3.52
C GLY A 44 -4.47 -19.67 2.52
N ALA A 45 -5.44 -19.33 1.68
CA ALA A 45 -5.95 -20.17 0.60
C ALA A 45 -5.34 -19.81 -0.78
N GLY A 46 -4.43 -18.83 -0.84
CA GLY A 46 -3.80 -18.37 -2.07
C GLY A 46 -4.67 -17.43 -2.92
N ARG A 47 -5.75 -16.87 -2.36
CA ARG A 47 -6.57 -15.87 -3.04
C ARG A 47 -5.92 -14.50 -2.94
N LEU A 48 -5.85 -13.79 -4.07
CA LEU A 48 -5.28 -12.44 -4.14
C LEU A 48 -6.14 -11.45 -3.35
N LEU A 49 -5.51 -10.70 -2.46
CA LEU A 49 -6.15 -9.68 -1.62
C LEU A 49 -5.69 -8.27 -2.00
N VAL A 50 -4.40 -8.06 -2.20
CA VAL A 50 -3.83 -6.72 -2.45
C VAL A 50 -2.77 -6.78 -3.53
N ILE A 51 -2.75 -5.79 -4.40
CA ILE A 51 -1.64 -5.50 -5.32
C ILE A 51 -0.99 -4.21 -4.85
N VAL A 52 0.31 -4.25 -4.58
CA VAL A 52 1.13 -3.11 -4.19
C VAL A 52 2.06 -2.77 -5.35
N ARG A 53 2.01 -1.54 -5.86
CA ARG A 53 2.93 -1.11 -6.92
C ARG A 53 4.31 -0.80 -6.35
N ASN A 54 5.32 -0.89 -7.21
CA ASN A 54 6.67 -0.48 -6.84
C ASN A 54 6.70 0.97 -6.32
N PRO A 55 7.50 1.25 -5.28
CA PRO A 55 7.67 2.59 -4.75
C PRO A 55 8.21 3.56 -5.82
N VAL A 56 7.60 4.74 -5.90
CA VAL A 56 8.04 5.83 -6.76
C VAL A 56 8.50 7.00 -5.90
N LEU A 57 9.71 7.51 -6.13
CA LEU A 57 10.19 8.69 -5.44
C LEU A 57 9.63 9.95 -6.12
N ILE A 58 8.86 10.73 -5.37
CA ILE A 58 8.42 12.06 -5.79
C ILE A 58 9.39 13.08 -5.20
N ALA A 59 10.24 13.63 -6.07
CA ALA A 59 11.37 14.45 -5.65
C ALA A 59 11.00 15.94 -5.47
N VAL A 60 9.98 16.43 -6.19
CA VAL A 60 9.66 17.86 -6.24
C VAL A 60 8.17 18.13 -5.94
N PRO A 61 7.83 19.23 -5.24
CA PRO A 61 6.45 19.50 -4.82
C PRO A 61 5.46 19.62 -5.98
N SER A 62 5.87 20.18 -7.11
CA SER A 62 5.02 20.37 -8.29
C SER A 62 4.55 19.07 -8.94
N GLU A 63 5.37 18.01 -8.84
CA GLU A 63 4.97 16.67 -9.27
C GLU A 63 3.92 16.08 -8.32
N ALA A 64 4.11 16.28 -7.02
CA ALA A 64 3.19 15.80 -6.01
C ALA A 64 1.81 16.47 -6.13
N GLU A 65 1.75 17.79 -6.33
CA GLU A 65 0.49 18.52 -6.56
C GLU A 65 -0.25 18.03 -7.80
N ARG A 66 0.46 17.77 -8.91
CA ARG A 66 -0.12 17.23 -10.14
C ARG A 66 -0.68 15.82 -9.97
N LEU A 67 -0.05 14.99 -9.14
CA LEU A 67 -0.42 13.59 -8.94
C LEU A 67 -1.49 13.41 -7.84
N LEU A 68 -1.40 14.16 -6.75
CA LEU A 68 -2.28 14.05 -5.57
C LEU A 68 -3.41 15.07 -5.54
N GLY A 69 -3.29 16.16 -6.30
CA GLY A 69 -4.17 17.32 -6.12
C GLY A 69 -3.98 18.02 -4.76
N THR A 70 -2.92 17.68 -4.01
CA THR A 70 -2.59 18.30 -2.73
C THR A 70 -1.08 18.47 -2.56
N THR A 71 -0.69 19.41 -1.71
CA THR A 71 0.71 19.69 -1.38
C THR A 71 1.19 18.73 -0.30
N VAL A 72 2.25 17.98 -0.59
CA VAL A 72 2.95 17.14 0.37
C VAL A 72 4.41 17.57 0.47
N THR A 73 5.02 17.34 1.65
CA THR A 73 6.43 17.65 1.87
C THR A 73 7.30 16.66 1.09
N THR A 74 8.09 17.16 0.15
CA THR A 74 9.02 16.36 -0.66
C THR A 74 10.46 16.46 -0.14
N PRO A 75 11.33 15.45 -0.40
CA PRO A 75 11.06 14.22 -1.14
C PRO A 75 10.20 13.23 -0.36
N VAL A 76 9.37 12.46 -1.08
CA VAL A 76 8.48 11.45 -0.48
C VAL A 76 8.40 10.22 -1.37
N TRP A 77 8.36 9.04 -0.77
CA TRP A 77 8.13 7.77 -1.46
C TRP A 77 6.65 7.48 -1.53
N TRP A 78 6.16 7.27 -2.75
CA TRP A 78 4.78 6.95 -3.06
C TRP A 78 4.63 5.46 -3.28
N VAL A 79 3.66 4.84 -2.59
CA VAL A 79 3.29 3.44 -2.80
C VAL A 79 1.78 3.35 -3.01
N GLU A 80 1.34 2.82 -4.15
CA GLU A 80 -0.07 2.52 -4.41
C GLU A 80 -0.40 1.11 -3.98
N LEU A 81 -1.50 0.95 -3.25
CA LEU A 81 -2.08 -0.33 -2.88
C LEU A 81 -3.49 -0.42 -3.46
N ARG A 82 -3.80 -1.53 -4.12
CA ARG A 82 -5.12 -1.80 -4.70
C ARG A 82 -5.70 -3.06 -4.10
N ALA A 83 -6.85 -2.93 -3.45
CA ALA A 83 -7.64 -4.06 -2.97
C ALA A 83 -8.24 -4.84 -4.15
N ALA A 84 -8.15 -6.17 -4.09
CA ALA A 84 -8.82 -7.05 -5.04
C ALA A 84 -10.34 -6.85 -4.98
N GLY A 85 -10.98 -6.80 -6.16
CA GLY A 85 -12.43 -6.69 -6.25
C GLY A 85 -13.12 -8.02 -5.97
N GLY A 86 -14.29 -7.97 -5.31
CA GLY A 86 -15.11 -9.17 -5.08
C GLY A 86 -14.66 -10.04 -3.90
N VAL A 87 -13.73 -9.55 -3.07
CA VAL A 87 -13.30 -10.19 -1.82
C VAL A 87 -13.56 -9.22 -0.68
N ASP A 88 -14.44 -9.58 0.25
CA ASP A 88 -14.93 -8.66 1.29
C ASP A 88 -13.82 -8.14 2.19
N GLU A 89 -12.82 -8.96 2.51
CA GLU A 89 -11.71 -8.56 3.38
C GLU A 89 -10.61 -7.77 2.67
N ALA A 90 -10.55 -7.78 1.34
CA ALA A 90 -9.43 -7.21 0.59
C ALA A 90 -9.22 -5.72 0.86
N VAL A 91 -10.31 -4.97 1.08
CA VAL A 91 -10.24 -3.54 1.41
C VAL A 91 -9.59 -3.32 2.76
N ARG A 92 -10.01 -4.08 3.78
CA ARG A 92 -9.43 -3.99 5.13
C ARG A 92 -7.95 -4.38 5.12
N ILE A 93 -7.61 -5.44 4.38
CA ILE A 93 -6.20 -5.87 4.29
C ILE A 93 -5.36 -4.84 3.53
N ALA A 94 -5.88 -4.20 2.48
CA ALA A 94 -5.17 -3.12 1.79
C ALA A 94 -4.91 -1.92 2.71
N GLU A 95 -5.88 -1.56 3.56
CA GLU A 95 -5.73 -0.52 4.58
C GLU A 95 -4.68 -0.92 5.62
N GLU A 96 -4.74 -2.14 6.16
CA GLU A 96 -3.75 -2.66 7.11
C GLU A 96 -2.33 -2.68 6.52
N CYS A 97 -2.18 -3.05 5.24
CA CYS A 97 -0.90 -2.99 4.55
C CYS A 97 -0.40 -1.54 4.39
N ALA A 98 -1.28 -0.60 4.05
CA ALA A 98 -0.92 0.80 3.90
C ALA A 98 -0.49 1.41 5.24
N ASP A 99 -1.25 1.14 6.30
CA ASP A 99 -0.96 1.58 7.66
C ASP A 99 0.36 0.99 8.17
N ARG A 100 0.62 -0.29 7.86
CA ARG A 100 1.88 -0.94 8.21
C ARG A 100 3.07 -0.25 7.54
N LEU A 101 2.98 0.00 6.24
CA LEU A 101 4.02 0.73 5.49
C LEU A 101 4.24 2.14 6.04
N ALA A 102 3.15 2.86 6.34
CA ALA A 102 3.25 4.19 6.94
C ALA A 102 3.89 4.16 8.33
N ALA A 103 3.50 3.22 9.19
CA ALA A 103 4.04 3.08 10.53
C ALA A 103 5.55 2.75 10.52
N ASP A 104 5.99 1.87 9.62
CA ASP A 104 7.40 1.46 9.52
C ASP A 104 8.31 2.57 8.97
N HIS A 105 7.75 3.56 8.25
CA HIS A 105 8.51 4.59 7.53
C HIS A 105 8.12 6.05 7.91
N ASP A 106 7.51 6.26 9.09
CA ASP A 106 7.00 7.56 9.58
C ASP A 106 6.21 8.34 8.51
N GLY A 107 5.33 7.61 7.83
CA GLY A 107 4.56 8.04 6.68
C GLY A 107 3.09 8.34 6.98
N LEU A 108 2.34 8.62 5.93
CA LEU A 108 0.91 8.90 5.96
C LEU A 108 0.17 8.05 4.93
N VAL A 109 -1.04 7.62 5.27
CA VAL A 109 -1.94 6.93 4.34
C VAL A 109 -3.01 7.89 3.84
N TRP A 110 -3.22 7.88 2.53
CA TRP A 110 -4.31 8.56 1.86
C TRP A 110 -5.22 7.54 1.17
N ASN A 111 -6.53 7.80 1.17
CA ASN A 111 -7.50 7.00 0.42
C ASN A 111 -8.55 7.93 -0.19
N GLU A 112 -9.22 7.50 -1.26
CA GLU A 112 -10.24 8.31 -1.95
C GLU A 112 -11.49 8.61 -1.10
N SER A 113 -11.61 8.03 0.10
CA SER A 113 -12.68 8.31 1.06
C SER A 113 -12.31 9.36 2.11
N SER A 114 -11.04 9.80 2.16
CA SER A 114 -10.60 10.90 3.01
C SER A 114 -10.97 12.24 2.36
N PRO A 115 -11.59 13.17 3.11
CA PRO A 115 -12.08 14.46 2.61
C PRO A 115 -10.96 15.40 2.16
#